data_AF-A0A979G377-F1
#
_entry.id   AF-A0A979G377-F1
#
_cell.length_a   1.000
_cell.length_b   1.000
_cell.length_c   1.000
_cell.angle_alpha   90.00
_cell.angle_beta   90.00
_cell.angle_gamma   90.00
#
_symmetry.space_group_name_H-M   'P 1'
#
loop_
_entity.id
_entity.type
_entity.pdbx_description
1 polymer ?
#
loop_
_entity_poly.entity_id
_entity_poly.type
_entity_poly.pdbx_seq_one_letter_code
_entity_poly.pdbx_strand_id
1 'polypeptide(L)'
;MNKLFRTCCGLALLCLSISCGQSSDVLSFLNTSNLPFVLLDINTERDTTLALPGGTIITFPAHALKAAGSQTAYLLATEALTTEDMLSAGFRTQSGDQPLSSGGMISLETRL
;
A
#
# COMPACT_ATOMS: atom_id res chain seq x y z
N MET A 1 45.32 -5.57 -43.00
CA MET A 1 44.70 -4.37 -42.37
C MET A 1 43.65 -4.82 -41.36
N ASN A 2 44.05 -5.48 -40.26
CA ASN A 2 43.11 -6.27 -39.43
C ASN A 2 43.23 -5.96 -37.92
N LYS A 3 43.82 -4.82 -37.56
CA LYS A 3 44.00 -4.42 -36.14
C LYS A 3 42.92 -3.43 -35.65
N LEU A 4 42.22 -2.74 -36.57
CA LEU A 4 41.17 -1.77 -36.24
C LEU A 4 39.83 -2.43 -35.84
N PHE A 5 39.52 -3.60 -36.42
CA PHE A 5 38.24 -4.28 -36.16
C PHE A 5 38.23 -5.02 -34.81
N ARG A 6 39.41 -5.38 -34.28
CA ARG A 6 39.55 -6.07 -32.99
C ARG A 6 39.45 -5.14 -31.79
N THR A 7 39.76 -3.85 -31.96
CA THR A 7 39.71 -2.84 -30.90
C THR A 7 38.30 -2.29 -30.67
N CYS A 8 37.44 -2.24 -31.70
CA CYS A 8 36.04 -1.82 -31.53
C CYS A 8 35.21 -2.84 -30.74
N CYS A 9 35.48 -4.15 -30.89
CA CYS A 9 34.73 -5.20 -30.19
C CYS A 9 35.10 -5.25 -28.69
N GLY A 10 36.36 -4.96 -28.33
CA GLY A 10 36.81 -4.90 -26.94
C GLY A 10 36.27 -3.69 -26.17
N LEU A 11 36.10 -2.54 -26.83
CA LEU A 11 35.54 -1.35 -26.20
C LEU A 11 34.02 -1.46 -25.97
N ALA A 12 33.30 -2.14 -26.88
CA ALA A 12 31.87 -2.36 -26.75
C ALA A 12 31.51 -3.31 -25.59
N LEU A 13 32.34 -4.33 -25.31
CA LEU A 13 32.15 -5.22 -24.15
C LEU A 13 32.45 -4.54 -22.80
N LEU A 14 33.30 -3.51 -22.77
CA LEU A 14 33.63 -2.77 -21.54
C LEU A 14 32.52 -1.78 -21.13
N CYS A 15 31.65 -1.38 -22.06
CA CYS A 15 30.51 -0.51 -21.76
C CYS A 15 29.30 -1.24 -21.17
N LEU A 16 29.22 -2.58 -21.30
CA LEU A 16 28.11 -3.39 -20.76
C LEU A 16 28.24 -3.72 -19.27
N SER A 17 29.42 -3.51 -18.66
CA SER A 17 29.69 -3.82 -17.26
C SER A 17 29.47 -2.65 -16.28
N ILE A 18 29.04 -1.47 -16.76
CA ILE A 18 28.75 -0.30 -15.90
C ILE A 18 27.27 -0.24 -15.47
N SER A 19 26.40 -1.12 -15.99
CA SER A 19 24.97 -1.12 -15.64
C SER A 19 24.62 -1.89 -14.35
N CYS A 20 25.51 -1.92 -13.37
CA CYS A 20 25.20 -2.48 -12.05
C CYS A 20 25.57 -1.48 -10.97
N GLY A 21 24.56 -0.81 -10.42
CA GLY A 21 24.72 0.01 -9.22
C GLY A 21 23.60 1.04 -9.06
N GLN A 22 22.69 0.75 -8.14
CA GLN A 22 21.59 1.60 -7.64
C GLN A 22 20.22 1.40 -8.31
N SER A 23 19.73 0.17 -8.32
CA SER A 23 18.29 -0.11 -8.32
C SER A 23 17.73 -0.01 -6.90
N SER A 24 17.55 1.21 -6.38
CA SER A 24 17.02 1.40 -5.01
C SER A 24 16.00 2.53 -4.86
N ASP A 25 15.32 2.98 -5.92
CA ASP A 25 14.32 4.06 -5.80
C ASP A 25 12.91 3.73 -6.31
N VAL A 26 12.73 2.67 -7.11
CA VAL A 26 11.38 2.29 -7.58
C VAL A 26 10.52 1.73 -6.44
N LEU A 27 11.13 1.18 -5.39
CA LEU A 27 10.44 0.70 -4.19
C LEU A 27 10.09 1.83 -3.20
N SER A 28 10.73 3.00 -3.29
CA SER A 28 10.46 4.16 -2.43
C SER A 28 9.08 4.77 -2.70
N PHE A 29 8.57 4.61 -3.94
CA PHE A 29 7.25 5.07 -4.35
C PHE A 29 6.10 4.20 -3.82
N LEU A 30 6.37 2.95 -3.44
CA LEU A 30 5.40 2.00 -2.85
C LEU A 30 5.44 2.07 -1.32
N ASN A 31 5.43 3.28 -0.77
CA ASN A 31 5.50 3.46 0.67
C ASN A 31 4.07 3.51 1.25
N THR A 32 3.72 2.45 1.99
CA THR A 32 2.44 2.30 2.72
C THR A 32 2.17 3.47 3.70
N SER A 33 3.19 4.27 4.04
CA SER A 33 3.07 5.43 4.93
C SER A 33 2.41 6.68 4.32
N ASN A 34 2.03 6.66 3.04
CA ASN A 34 1.55 7.87 2.35
C ASN A 34 0.04 8.12 2.46
N LEU A 35 -0.77 7.11 2.83
CA LEU A 35 -2.20 7.34 2.95
C LEU A 35 -2.56 7.95 4.31
N PRO A 36 -3.39 9.00 4.32
CA PRO A 36 -3.89 9.56 5.56
C PRO A 36 -4.74 8.51 6.28
N PHE A 37 -4.57 8.41 7.59
CA PHE A 37 -5.39 7.57 8.44
C PHE A 37 -6.25 8.42 9.37
N VAL A 38 -7.37 7.85 9.80
CA VAL A 38 -8.27 8.44 10.80
C VAL A 38 -8.32 7.54 12.03
N LEU A 39 -8.17 8.12 13.21
CA LEU A 39 -8.39 7.41 14.47
C LEU A 39 -9.91 7.31 14.72
N LEU A 40 -10.37 6.08 14.93
CA LEU A 40 -11.76 5.76 15.22
C LEU A 40 -11.88 5.25 16.66
N ASP A 41 -12.75 5.91 17.43
CA ASP A 41 -13.08 5.54 18.79
C ASP A 41 -14.46 4.87 18.79
N ILE A 42 -14.49 3.54 18.93
CA ILE A 42 -15.71 2.74 18.73
C ILE A 42 -16.18 2.20 20.07
N ASN A 43 -17.41 2.53 20.46
CA ASN A 43 -18.03 1.97 21.65
C ASN A 43 -18.47 0.52 21.36
N THR A 44 -18.01 -0.44 22.15
CA THR A 44 -18.27 -1.88 21.93
C THR A 44 -19.67 -2.32 22.36
N GLU A 45 -20.40 -1.50 23.12
CA GLU A 45 -21.72 -1.84 23.70
C GLU A 45 -22.91 -1.32 22.88
N ARG A 46 -22.66 -0.56 21.81
CA ARG A 46 -23.72 0.01 20.96
C ARG A 46 -23.31 0.07 19.50
N ASP A 47 -24.30 0.09 18.63
CA ASP A 47 -24.09 0.35 17.21
C ASP A 47 -23.37 1.69 17.01
N THR A 48 -22.34 1.68 16.18
CA THR A 48 -21.53 2.85 15.86
C THR A 48 -21.38 2.95 14.34
N THR A 49 -21.88 4.04 13.76
CA THR A 49 -21.70 4.36 12.34
C THR A 49 -20.79 5.57 12.20
N LEU A 50 -19.74 5.44 11.40
CA LEU A 50 -18.74 6.47 11.17
C LEU A 50 -18.63 6.73 9.66
N ALA A 51 -18.55 8.01 9.30
CA ALA A 51 -18.24 8.45 7.95
C ALA A 51 -16.76 8.87 7.89
N LEU A 52 -16.03 8.27 6.96
CA LEU A 52 -14.63 8.61 6.70
C LEU A 52 -14.52 9.78 5.69
N PRO A 53 -13.39 10.49 5.63
CA PRO A 53 -13.20 11.65 4.76
C PRO A 53 -13.43 11.36 3.27
N GLY A 54 -13.09 10.17 2.80
CA GLY A 54 -13.30 9.70 1.44
C GLY A 54 -14.76 9.35 1.11
N GLY A 55 -15.66 9.46 2.07
CA GLY A 55 -17.09 9.18 1.92
C GLY A 55 -17.47 7.73 2.22
N THR A 56 -16.53 6.87 2.63
CA THR A 56 -16.83 5.53 3.14
C THR A 56 -17.65 5.61 4.42
N ILE A 57 -18.71 4.81 4.50
CA ILE A 57 -19.51 4.65 5.72
C ILE A 57 -19.22 3.27 6.30
N ILE A 58 -18.74 3.22 7.54
CA ILE A 58 -18.48 1.98 8.27
C ILE A 58 -19.45 1.89 9.43
N THR A 59 -20.15 0.76 9.54
CA THR A 59 -21.02 0.46 10.67
C THR A 59 -20.46 -0.71 11.46
N PHE A 60 -20.22 -0.49 12.74
CA PHE A 60 -19.84 -1.49 13.72
C PHE A 60 -21.06 -1.80 14.60
N PRO A 61 -21.69 -2.97 14.46
CA PRO A 61 -22.78 -3.37 15.35
C PRO A 61 -22.30 -3.51 16.79
N ALA A 62 -23.23 -3.34 17.74
CA ALA A 62 -23.00 -3.62 19.14
C ALA A 62 -22.38 -5.01 19.33
N HIS A 63 -21.40 -5.11 20.20
CA HIS A 63 -20.67 -6.33 20.54
C HIS A 63 -19.89 -6.99 19.39
N ALA A 64 -19.73 -6.33 18.24
CA ALA A 64 -18.91 -6.84 17.13
C ALA A 64 -17.40 -6.81 17.44
N LEU A 65 -16.97 -5.94 18.34
CA LEU A 65 -15.58 -5.75 18.75
C LEU A 65 -15.43 -6.01 20.25
N LYS A 66 -14.24 -6.51 20.65
CA LYS A 66 -13.87 -6.70 22.06
C LYS A 66 -12.58 -5.94 22.35
N ALA A 67 -12.64 -4.98 23.27
CA ALA A 67 -11.48 -4.27 23.78
C ALA A 67 -11.10 -4.80 25.17
N ALA A 68 -9.81 -5.01 25.42
CA ALA A 68 -9.35 -5.51 26.72
C ALA A 68 -9.45 -4.39 27.78
N GLY A 69 -10.24 -4.62 28.84
CA GLY A 69 -10.33 -3.70 29.98
C GLY A 69 -11.02 -2.36 29.69
N SER A 70 -11.67 -2.21 28.53
CA SER A 70 -12.36 -1.00 28.09
C SER A 70 -13.61 -1.36 27.29
N GLN A 71 -14.59 -0.45 27.25
CA GLN A 71 -15.75 -0.52 26.36
C GLN A 71 -15.53 0.27 25.06
N THR A 72 -14.28 0.69 24.81
CA THR A 72 -13.90 1.45 23.62
C THR A 72 -12.75 0.75 22.92
N ALA A 73 -12.99 0.42 21.65
CA ALA A 73 -11.97 -0.06 20.72
C ALA A 73 -11.41 1.11 19.91
N TYR A 74 -10.09 1.16 19.77
CA TYR A 74 -9.39 2.18 19.01
C TYR A 74 -8.86 1.56 17.71
N LEU A 75 -9.36 2.05 16.57
CA LEU A 75 -8.92 1.60 15.25
C LEU A 75 -8.30 2.76 14.47
N LEU A 76 -7.36 2.43 13.60
CA LEU A 76 -6.90 3.30 12.53
C LEU A 76 -7.57 2.84 11.24
N ALA A 77 -8.25 3.76 10.56
CA ALA A 77 -8.86 3.50 9.26
C ALA A 77 -8.12 4.26 8.17
N THR A 78 -7.81 3.56 7.08
CA THR A 78 -7.12 4.12 5.91
C THR A 78 -7.94 3.81 4.66
N GLU A 79 -8.16 4.83 3.81
CA GLU A 79 -8.90 4.71 2.56
C GLU A 79 -7.97 4.81 1.36
N ALA A 80 -8.03 3.81 0.48
CA ALA A 80 -7.37 3.80 -0.82
C ALA A 80 -8.44 3.66 -1.91
N LEU A 81 -9.06 4.77 -2.32
CA LEU A 81 -10.28 4.73 -3.13
C LEU A 81 -10.02 4.61 -4.64
N THR A 82 -8.82 4.98 -5.07
CA THR A 82 -8.37 4.83 -6.46
C THR A 82 -7.34 3.74 -6.62
N THR A 83 -7.13 3.26 -7.85
CA THR A 83 -6.08 2.27 -8.14
C THR A 83 -4.70 2.85 -7.82
N GLU A 84 -4.52 4.14 -8.08
CA GLU A 84 -3.30 4.90 -7.77
C GLU A 84 -3.04 4.94 -6.26
N ASP A 85 -4.08 5.21 -5.44
CA ASP A 85 -3.97 5.18 -3.98
C ASP A 85 -3.61 3.77 -3.49
N MET A 86 -4.27 2.74 -4.03
CA MET A 86 -4.01 1.35 -3.66
C MET A 86 -2.56 0.97 -3.97
N LEU A 87 -2.12 1.20 -5.20
CA LEU A 87 -0.78 0.83 -5.64
C LEU A 87 0.30 1.62 -4.89
N SER A 88 0.13 2.94 -4.73
CA SER A 88 1.10 3.78 -4.00
C SER A 88 1.21 3.39 -2.52
N ALA A 89 0.11 2.92 -1.92
CA ALA A 89 0.09 2.38 -0.57
C ALA A 89 0.54 0.92 -0.46
N GLY A 90 1.03 0.30 -1.56
CA GLY A 90 1.44 -1.11 -1.55
C GLY A 90 0.28 -2.10 -1.43
N PHE A 91 -0.96 -1.63 -1.54
CA PHE A 91 -2.16 -2.47 -1.57
C PHE A 91 -2.35 -3.08 -2.96
N ARG A 92 -2.65 -4.37 -3.00
CA ARG A 92 -2.95 -5.10 -4.23
C ARG A 92 -4.07 -6.10 -4.02
N THR A 93 -5.00 -6.15 -4.95
CA THR A 93 -6.07 -7.16 -5.01
C THR A 93 -5.87 -7.97 -6.28
N GLN A 94 -5.85 -9.29 -6.17
CA GLN A 94 -5.66 -10.18 -7.31
C GLN A 94 -6.58 -11.42 -7.22
N SER A 95 -6.98 -11.94 -8.37
CA SER A 95 -7.69 -13.21 -8.50
C SER A 95 -6.87 -14.10 -9.44
N GLY A 96 -6.26 -15.14 -8.86
CA GLY A 96 -5.15 -15.81 -9.54
C GLY A 96 -4.00 -14.83 -9.76
N ASP A 97 -3.53 -14.75 -10.99
CA ASP A 97 -2.38 -13.89 -11.38
C ASP A 97 -2.79 -12.53 -11.96
N GLN A 98 -4.09 -12.21 -11.95
CA GLN A 98 -4.61 -10.97 -12.52
C GLN A 98 -5.03 -9.98 -11.43
N PRO A 99 -4.66 -8.69 -11.54
CA PRO A 99 -5.21 -7.64 -10.69
C PRO A 99 -6.73 -7.62 -10.79
N LEU A 100 -7.39 -7.57 -9.64
CA LEU A 100 -8.83 -7.38 -9.56
C LEU A 100 -9.17 -5.91 -9.83
N SER A 101 -10.17 -5.68 -10.67
CA SER A 101 -10.83 -4.38 -10.74
C SER A 101 -11.60 -4.17 -9.44
N SER A 102 -11.09 -3.28 -8.58
CA SER A 102 -11.70 -2.94 -7.29
C SER A 102 -12.20 -1.50 -7.29
N GLY A 103 -13.24 -1.20 -6.51
CA GLY A 103 -13.69 0.16 -6.23
C GLY A 103 -12.88 0.87 -5.14
N GLY A 104 -11.68 0.36 -4.82
CA GLY A 104 -10.83 0.81 -3.73
C GLY A 104 -10.52 -0.28 -2.70
N MET A 105 -9.86 0.11 -1.61
CA MET A 105 -9.56 -0.71 -0.44
C MET A 105 -9.69 0.14 0.83
N ILE A 106 -10.14 -0.49 1.91
CA ILE A 106 -10.16 0.09 3.25
C ILE A 106 -9.35 -0.82 4.15
N SER A 107 -8.38 -0.25 4.87
CA SER A 107 -7.64 -0.94 5.93
C SER A 107 -8.19 -0.55 7.30
N LEU A 108 -8.30 -1.52 8.20
CA LEU A 108 -8.67 -1.31 9.60
C LEU A 108 -7.60 -1.97 10.47
N GLU A 109 -6.87 -1.16 11.23
CA GLU A 109 -5.79 -1.61 12.08
C GLU A 109 -6.09 -1.28 13.54
N THR A 110 -5.75 -2.18 14.45
CA THR A 110 -5.89 -1.91 15.89
C THR A 110 -4.78 -0.97 16.35
N ARG A 111 -5.12 0.06 17.12
CA ARG A 111 -4.13 0.87 17.82
C ARG A 111 -3.86 0.25 19.19
N LEU A 112 -2.63 -0.23 19.40
CA LEU A 112 -2.14 -0.73 20.69
C LEU A 112 -1.83 0.40 21.67
#